data_AF-A0A534NLQ0-F1
#
_entry.id   AF-A0A534NLQ0-F1
#
_cell.length_a   1.000
_cell.length_b   1.000
_cell.length_c   1.000
_cell.angle_alpha   90.00
_cell.angle_beta   90.00
_cell.angle_gamma   90.00
#
_symmetry.space_group_name_H-M   'P 1'
#
loop_
_entity.id
_entity.type
_entity.pdbx_description
1 polymer ?
#
loop_
_entity_poly.entity_id
_entity_poly.type
_entity_poly.pdbx_seq_one_letter_code
_entity_poly.pdbx_strand_id
1 'polypeptide(L)'
;MKFNRRMGRYLEDLRSRAVDAVVPRGPDVQIVETGGCFLLRGFVSKPHLSPVDFPDETALECSANKLRMETMLDARLVRSCPLLLLTAGLLTAQVVSSALARYGDRFNVILSYDGEGCAVRFHKIREGQRWLAEDLEGYADEGVLVFEAGAQNPVPQLLHA
;
A
#
# COMPACT_ATOMS: atom_id res chain seq x y z
N MET A 1 -12.71 3.73 4.03
CA MET A 1 -11.30 3.90 4.43
C MET A 1 -11.23 3.86 5.96
N LYS A 2 -10.20 3.23 6.52
CA LYS A 2 -9.88 3.21 7.95
C LYS A 2 -8.38 3.48 8.12
N PHE A 3 -7.99 4.16 9.20
CA PHE A 3 -6.59 4.36 9.55
C PHE A 3 -6.43 4.55 11.06
N ASN A 4 -5.24 4.27 11.60
CA ASN A 4 -4.94 4.47 13.01
C ASN A 4 -4.49 5.92 13.32
N ARG A 5 -4.47 6.31 14.60
CA ARG A 5 -4.10 7.66 15.03
C ARG A 5 -2.72 8.10 14.56
N ARG A 6 -1.75 7.17 14.49
CA ARG A 6 -0.40 7.46 14.00
C ARG A 6 -0.41 7.86 12.52
N MET A 7 -1.13 7.12 11.68
CA MET A 7 -1.35 7.51 10.28
C MET A 7 -2.06 8.85 10.17
N GLY A 8 -3.06 9.11 11.03
CA GLY A 8 -3.75 10.41 11.08
C GLY A 8 -2.78 11.59 11.23
N ARG A 9 -1.80 11.49 12.14
CA ARG A 9 -0.76 12.51 12.35
C ARG A 9 0.13 12.69 11.12
N TYR A 10 0.58 11.59 10.51
CA TYR A 10 1.40 11.68 9.30
C TYR A 10 0.67 12.34 8.12
N LEU A 11 -0.63 12.07 7.97
CA LEU A 11 -1.46 12.72 6.95
C LEU A 11 -1.69 14.20 7.24
N GLU A 12 -1.74 14.61 8.51
CA GLU A 12 -1.84 16.00 8.93
C GLU A 12 -0.52 16.76 8.69
N ASP A 13 0.62 16.14 9.06
CA ASP A 13 1.94 16.68 8.78
C ASP A 13 2.15 16.90 7.28
N LEU A 14 1.73 15.94 6.45
CA LEU A 14 1.79 16.04 5.00
C LEU A 14 0.91 17.19 4.46
N ARG A 15 -0.27 17.45 5.05
CA ARG A 15 -1.15 18.58 4.68
C ARG A 15 -0.56 19.94 5.00
N SER A 16 0.06 20.05 6.18
CA SER A 16 0.59 21.32 6.69
C SER A 16 1.78 21.84 5.89
N ARG A 17 2.41 20.97 5.10
CA ARG A 17 3.57 21.30 4.28
C ARG A 17 3.09 21.51 2.85
N ALA A 18 3.32 22.69 2.30
CA ALA A 18 3.28 22.88 0.85
C ALA A 18 4.45 22.09 0.26
N VAL A 19 4.22 20.80 0.01
CA VAL A 19 5.24 19.94 -0.57
C VAL A 19 5.18 20.15 -2.08
N ASP A 20 5.96 21.12 -2.58
CA ASP A 20 6.36 21.21 -4.00
C ASP A 20 7.32 20.05 -4.33
N ALA A 21 6.95 18.82 -4.02
CA ALA A 21 7.70 17.67 -4.45
C ALA A 21 7.33 17.40 -5.89
N VAL A 22 8.36 17.20 -6.72
CA VAL A 22 8.22 16.45 -7.96
C VAL A 22 7.62 15.11 -7.58
N VAL A 23 6.31 14.98 -7.83
CA VAL A 23 5.56 13.76 -7.59
C VAL A 23 6.19 12.67 -8.43
N PRO A 24 6.81 11.64 -7.82
CA PRO A 24 7.34 10.53 -8.59
C PRO A 24 6.16 9.88 -9.31
N ARG A 25 6.32 9.59 -10.60
CA ARG A 25 5.36 8.75 -11.31
C ARG A 25 5.29 7.42 -10.57
N GLY A 26 4.10 6.99 -10.17
CA GLY A 26 3.90 5.71 -9.50
C GLY A 26 4.45 4.54 -10.35
N PRO A 27 4.76 3.39 -9.73
CA PRO A 27 5.31 2.25 -10.45
C PRO A 27 4.34 1.76 -11.54
N ASP A 28 4.88 1.13 -12.59
CA ASP A 28 4.06 0.31 -13.46
C ASP A 28 3.61 -0.95 -12.70
N VAL A 29 2.37 -0.93 -12.22
CA VAL A 29 1.80 -2.03 -11.43
C VAL A 29 1.06 -2.96 -12.38
N GLN A 30 1.62 -4.17 -12.54
CA GLN A 30 0.99 -5.24 -13.31
C GLN A 30 0.57 -6.37 -12.37
N ILE A 31 -0.73 -6.66 -12.35
CA ILE A 31 -1.36 -7.67 -11.49
C ILE A 31 -1.82 -8.82 -12.38
N VAL A 32 -1.67 -10.05 -11.89
CA VAL A 32 -2.05 -11.28 -12.59
C VAL A 32 -2.86 -12.15 -11.64
N GLU A 33 -3.95 -12.72 -12.13
CA GLU A 33 -4.70 -13.75 -11.42
C GLU A 33 -4.08 -15.13 -11.69
N THR A 34 -3.71 -15.86 -10.64
CA THR A 34 -3.17 -17.22 -10.74
C THR A 34 -3.40 -17.98 -9.44
N GLY A 35 -3.83 -19.24 -9.54
CA GLY A 35 -4.10 -20.08 -8.37
C GLY A 35 -5.12 -19.47 -7.40
N GLY A 36 -6.12 -18.74 -7.91
CA GLY A 36 -7.12 -18.05 -7.09
C GLY A 36 -6.60 -16.81 -6.34
N CYS A 37 -5.34 -16.41 -6.56
CA CYS A 37 -4.71 -15.24 -5.99
C CYS A 37 -4.49 -14.14 -7.04
N PHE A 38 -4.48 -12.88 -6.60
CA PHE A 38 -4.11 -11.72 -7.39
C PHE A 38 -2.73 -11.26 -6.97
N LEU A 39 -1.74 -11.43 -7.85
CA LEU A 39 -0.34 -11.27 -7.51
C LEU A 39 0.36 -10.27 -8.44
N LEU A 40 1.36 -9.56 -7.91
CA LEU A 40 2.26 -8.77 -8.73
C LEU A 40 2.96 -9.65 -9.77
N ARG A 41 2.96 -9.25 -11.04
CA ARG A 41 3.62 -10.00 -12.14
C ARG A 41 5.09 -10.26 -11.85
N GLY A 42 5.79 -9.31 -11.22
CA GLY A 42 7.18 -9.46 -10.82
C GLY A 42 7.39 -10.62 -9.85
N PHE A 43 6.46 -10.82 -8.90
CA PHE A 43 6.49 -11.96 -7.98
C PHE A 43 6.25 -13.27 -8.73
N VAL A 44 5.24 -13.33 -9.60
CA VAL A 44 4.94 -14.54 -10.39
C VAL A 44 6.13 -14.95 -11.27
N SER A 45 6.85 -13.97 -11.81
CA SER A 45 8.03 -14.22 -12.67
C SER A 45 9.25 -14.72 -11.89
N LYS A 46 9.37 -14.35 -10.61
CA LYS A 46 10.49 -14.73 -9.73
C LYS A 46 9.95 -14.99 -8.31
N PRO A 47 9.24 -16.11 -8.11
CA PRO A 47 8.65 -16.42 -6.82
C PRO A 47 9.73 -16.72 -5.80
N HIS A 48 9.61 -16.12 -4.62
CA HIS A 48 10.50 -16.35 -3.48
C HIS A 48 9.74 -16.79 -2.22
N LEU A 49 8.43 -17.03 -2.35
CA LEU A 49 7.53 -17.50 -1.31
C LEU A 49 6.77 -18.72 -1.84
N SER A 50 6.54 -19.72 -1.01
CA SER A 50 5.75 -20.90 -1.38
C SER A 50 4.33 -20.79 -0.80
N PRO A 51 3.26 -21.07 -1.57
CA PRO A 51 1.89 -21.03 -1.05
C PRO A 51 1.66 -21.93 0.17
N VAL A 52 2.37 -23.06 0.28
CA VAL A 52 2.23 -24.00 1.40
C VAL A 52 2.73 -23.45 2.74
N ASP A 53 3.50 -22.37 2.71
CA ASP A 53 4.04 -21.73 3.91
C ASP A 53 3.02 -20.76 4.55
N PHE A 54 1.86 -20.57 3.91
CA PHE A 54 0.84 -19.62 4.36
C PHE A 54 -0.45 -20.34 4.75
N PRO A 55 -1.15 -19.85 5.79
CA PRO A 55 -2.39 -20.46 6.24
C PRO A 55 -3.53 -20.29 5.23
N ASP A 56 -3.50 -19.24 4.39
CA ASP A 56 -4.51 -18.94 3.38
C ASP A 56 -3.96 -18.03 2.26
N GLU A 57 -4.78 -17.81 1.23
CA GLU A 57 -4.46 -16.96 0.08
C GLU A 57 -4.27 -15.50 0.47
N THR A 58 -5.01 -15.00 1.46
CA THR A 58 -4.89 -13.62 1.93
C THR A 58 -3.52 -13.35 2.55
N ALA A 59 -2.98 -14.30 3.31
CA ALA A 59 -1.66 -14.24 3.90
C ALA A 59 -0.54 -14.30 2.85
N LEU A 60 -0.70 -15.17 1.84
CA LEU A 60 0.20 -15.21 0.69
C LEU A 60 0.17 -13.89 -0.09
N GLU A 61 -1.01 -13.40 -0.46
CA GLU A 61 -1.18 -12.15 -1.21
C GLU A 61 -0.55 -10.97 -0.48
N CYS A 62 -0.83 -10.79 0.82
CA CYS A 62 -0.26 -9.67 1.58
C CYS A 62 1.27 -9.73 1.70
N SER A 63 1.85 -10.92 1.64
CA SER A 63 3.30 -11.13 1.70
C SER A 63 3.97 -10.94 0.34
N ALA A 64 3.36 -11.49 -0.71
CA ALA A 64 3.85 -11.41 -2.09
C ALA A 64 3.64 -10.03 -2.72
N ASN A 65 2.53 -9.37 -2.41
CA ASN A 65 2.13 -8.08 -2.97
C ASN A 65 2.67 -6.90 -2.15
N LYS A 66 3.95 -6.91 -1.79
CA LYS A 66 4.56 -5.84 -0.97
C LYS A 66 5.45 -4.94 -1.82
N LEU A 67 4.95 -3.76 -2.17
CA LEU A 67 5.72 -2.69 -2.81
C LEU A 67 6.35 -1.80 -1.74
N ARG A 68 7.68 -1.65 -1.76
CA ARG A 68 8.45 -0.90 -0.76
C ARG A 68 9.00 0.39 -1.37
N MET A 69 8.55 1.54 -0.88
CA MET A 69 8.85 2.84 -1.50
C MET A 69 10.33 3.19 -1.39
N GLU A 70 10.99 2.75 -0.33
CA GLU A 70 12.42 2.94 -0.10
C GLU A 70 13.30 2.22 -1.13
N THR A 71 12.76 1.23 -1.84
CA THR A 71 13.49 0.53 -2.93
C THR A 71 13.38 1.25 -4.28
N MET A 72 12.51 2.27 -4.35
CA MET A 72 12.16 2.96 -5.60
C MET A 72 12.67 4.41 -5.65
N LEU A 73 13.07 4.97 -4.51
CA LEU A 73 13.49 6.37 -4.39
C LEU A 73 14.97 6.45 -4.01
N ASP A 74 15.62 7.55 -4.38
CA ASP A 74 17.01 7.82 -3.99
C ASP A 74 17.11 7.96 -2.46
N ALA A 75 17.97 7.16 -1.84
CA ALA A 75 18.14 7.14 -0.40
C ALA A 75 18.61 8.49 0.20
N ARG A 76 19.34 9.32 -0.57
CA ARG A 76 19.73 10.67 -0.16
C ARG A 76 18.53 11.59 -0.09
N LEU A 77 17.61 11.48 -1.06
CA LEU A 77 16.39 12.27 -1.09
C LEU A 77 15.44 11.89 0.05
N VAL A 78 15.28 10.59 0.31
CA VAL A 78 14.47 10.07 1.42
C VAL A 78 14.99 10.57 2.77
N ARG A 79 16.31 10.57 3.01
CA ARG A 79 16.89 11.10 4.26
C ARG A 79 16.60 12.59 4.47
N SER A 80 16.58 13.38 3.40
CA SER A 80 16.28 14.81 3.47
C SER A 80 14.78 15.11 3.60
N CYS A 81 13.92 14.20 3.13
CA CYS A 81 12.46 14.35 3.19
C CYS A 81 11.77 12.98 3.41
N PRO A 82 11.66 12.49 4.66
CA PRO A 82 11.05 11.19 4.95
C PRO A 82 9.59 11.09 4.51
N LEU A 83 8.85 12.21 4.54
CA LEU A 83 7.46 12.29 4.06
C LEU A 83 7.33 12.00 2.57
N LEU A 84 8.42 12.06 1.79
CA LEU A 84 8.40 11.63 0.39
C LEU A 84 8.02 10.15 0.25
N LEU A 85 8.42 9.29 1.20
CA LEU A 85 8.01 7.88 1.20
C LEU A 85 6.50 7.75 1.35
N LEU A 86 5.89 8.53 2.24
CA LEU A 86 4.45 8.54 2.44
C LEU A 86 3.73 9.05 1.19
N THR A 87 4.21 10.13 0.58
CA THR A 87 3.66 10.66 -0.68
C THR A 87 3.72 9.61 -1.79
N ALA A 88 4.88 8.97 -1.99
CA ALA A 88 5.05 7.90 -2.96
C ALA A 88 4.16 6.69 -2.67
N GLY A 89 3.99 6.35 -1.39
CA GLY A 89 3.08 5.30 -0.94
C GLY A 89 1.63 5.61 -1.30
N LEU A 90 1.14 6.82 -1.02
CA LEU A 90 -0.24 7.23 -1.32
C LEU A 90 -0.54 7.17 -2.82
N LEU A 91 0.38 7.67 -3.64
CA LEU A 91 0.28 7.63 -5.09
C LEU A 91 0.32 6.19 -5.62
N THR A 92 1.22 5.37 -5.08
CA THR A 92 1.29 3.95 -5.44
C THR A 92 0.03 3.20 -5.05
N ALA A 93 -0.53 3.47 -3.86
CA ALA A 93 -1.80 2.91 -3.42
C ALA A 93 -2.96 3.30 -4.35
N GLN A 94 -2.96 4.53 -4.89
CA GLN A 94 -3.93 4.96 -5.90
C GLN A 94 -3.76 4.21 -7.24
N VAL A 95 -2.53 4.01 -7.70
CA VAL A 95 -2.23 3.22 -8.91
C VAL A 95 -2.68 1.76 -8.73
N VAL A 96 -2.32 1.14 -7.60
CA VAL A 96 -2.74 -0.23 -7.25
C VAL A 96 -4.26 -0.33 -7.20
N SER A 97 -4.94 0.61 -6.53
CA SER A 97 -6.41 0.66 -6.44
C SER A 97 -7.04 0.73 -7.84
N SER A 98 -6.50 1.57 -8.72
CA SER A 98 -7.01 1.73 -10.09
C SER A 98 -6.78 0.48 -10.95
N ALA A 99 -5.67 -0.23 -10.73
CA ALA A 99 -5.40 -1.49 -11.40
C ALA A 99 -6.35 -2.60 -10.93
N LEU A 100 -6.61 -2.66 -9.62
CA LEU A 100 -7.50 -3.65 -9.00
C LEU A 100 -8.98 -3.41 -9.32
N ALA A 101 -9.41 -2.16 -9.45
CA ALA A 101 -10.79 -1.80 -9.76
C ALA A 101 -11.27 -2.30 -11.15
N ARG A 102 -10.35 -2.77 -12.00
CA ARG A 102 -10.66 -3.36 -13.31
C ARG A 102 -11.13 -4.81 -13.21
N TYR A 103 -10.89 -5.45 -12.08
CA TYR A 103 -11.37 -6.80 -11.80
C TYR A 103 -12.75 -6.71 -11.14
N GLY A 104 -13.64 -7.68 -11.42
CA GLY A 104 -14.98 -7.72 -10.84
C GLY A 104 -15.02 -8.11 -9.35
N ASP A 105 -13.86 -8.24 -8.72
CA ASP A 105 -13.66 -8.65 -7.33
C ASP A 105 -13.44 -7.44 -6.40
N ARG A 106 -13.54 -7.69 -5.09
CA ARG A 106 -13.27 -6.69 -4.06
C ARG A 106 -11.88 -6.89 -3.47
N PHE A 107 -11.15 -5.80 -3.24
CA PHE A 107 -9.78 -5.84 -2.75
C PHE A 107 -9.55 -4.82 -1.65
N ASN A 108 -8.72 -5.16 -0.67
CA ASN A 108 -8.15 -4.17 0.22
C ASN A 108 -6.80 -3.70 -0.32
N VAL A 109 -6.56 -2.39 -0.26
CA VAL A 109 -5.25 -1.78 -0.41
C VAL A 109 -4.84 -1.26 0.96
N ILE A 110 -3.62 -1.58 1.37
CA ILE A 110 -3.06 -1.30 2.69
C ILE A 110 -1.77 -0.50 2.49
N LEU A 111 -1.68 0.66 3.13
CA LEU A 111 -0.46 1.43 3.22
C LEU A 111 0.01 1.41 4.67
N SER A 112 1.28 1.07 4.89
CA SER A 112 1.92 1.23 6.19
C SER A 112 3.15 2.15 6.11
N TYR A 113 3.33 2.98 7.13
CA TYR A 113 4.41 3.95 7.22
C TYR A 113 4.83 4.15 8.68
N ASP A 114 6.09 3.89 9.01
CA ASP A 114 6.62 4.01 10.37
C ASP A 114 7.41 5.30 10.61
N GLY A 115 7.73 6.06 9.55
CA GLY A 115 8.61 7.23 9.58
C GLY A 115 9.87 7.04 8.74
N GLU A 116 10.33 5.79 8.58
CA GLU A 116 11.58 5.41 7.91
C GLU A 116 11.34 4.53 6.67
N GLY A 117 10.28 3.72 6.67
CA GLY A 117 9.89 2.84 5.57
C GLY A 117 8.40 3.00 5.23
N CYS A 118 8.05 2.79 3.96
CA CYS A 118 6.66 2.80 3.50
C CYS A 118 6.38 1.61 2.60
N ALA A 119 5.33 0.86 2.92
CA ALA A 119 4.92 -0.30 2.15
C ALA A 119 3.46 -0.21 1.70
N VAL A 120 3.21 -0.49 0.43
CA VAL A 120 1.87 -0.69 -0.14
C VAL A 120 1.66 -2.17 -0.36
N ARG A 121 0.55 -2.69 0.17
CA ARG A 121 0.09 -4.07 0.02
C ARG A 121 -1.33 -4.12 -0.52
N PHE A 122 -1.70 -5.25 -1.08
CA PHE A 122 -3.08 -5.53 -1.43
C PHE A 122 -3.40 -7.02 -1.36
N HIS A 123 -4.68 -7.32 -1.14
CA HIS A 123 -5.23 -8.67 -1.18
C HIS A 123 -6.71 -8.65 -1.58
N LYS A 124 -7.21 -9.75 -2.12
CA LYS A 124 -8.64 -9.94 -2.39
C LYS A 124 -9.40 -10.13 -1.08
N ILE A 125 -10.57 -9.52 -0.97
CA ILE A 125 -11.45 -9.68 0.19
C ILE A 125 -12.17 -11.02 0.04
N ARG A 126 -11.87 -11.96 0.93
CA ARG A 126 -12.49 -13.28 0.99
C ARG A 126 -13.23 -13.44 2.32
N GLU A 127 -14.34 -14.17 2.30
CA GLU A 127 -15.06 -14.52 3.52
C GLU A 127 -14.16 -15.37 4.43
N GLY A 128 -14.16 -15.09 5.72
CA GLY A 128 -13.38 -15.83 6.71
C GLY A 128 -11.87 -15.55 6.75
N GLN A 129 -11.28 -14.92 5.72
CA GLN A 129 -9.85 -14.61 5.67
C GLN A 129 -9.58 -13.15 6.03
N ARG A 130 -8.54 -12.91 6.84
CA ARG A 130 -8.17 -11.56 7.29
C ARG A 130 -6.65 -11.45 7.45
N TRP A 131 -6.11 -10.32 7.05
CA TRP A 131 -4.70 -9.99 7.29
C TRP A 131 -4.51 -9.00 8.45
N LEU A 132 -5.36 -7.97 8.52
CA LEU A 132 -5.29 -6.94 9.55
C LEU A 132 -6.17 -7.29 10.74
N ALA A 133 -5.71 -6.91 11.93
CA ALA A 133 -6.56 -6.85 13.12
C ALA A 133 -7.74 -5.90 12.88
N GLU A 134 -8.87 -6.16 13.55
CA GLU A 134 -10.05 -5.30 13.46
C GLU A 134 -9.77 -3.89 14.00
N ASP A 135 -9.02 -3.83 15.11
CA ASP A 135 -8.49 -2.60 15.68
C ASP A 135 -7.08 -2.31 15.12
N LEU A 136 -6.98 -1.25 14.32
CA LEU A 136 -5.70 -0.82 13.75
C LEU A 136 -4.80 -0.10 14.77
N GLU A 137 -5.31 0.27 15.94
CA GLU A 137 -4.49 0.86 16.99
C GLU A 137 -3.50 -0.13 17.60
N GLY A 138 -3.72 -1.44 17.42
CA GLY A 138 -2.77 -2.49 17.83
C GLY A 138 -1.42 -2.43 17.10
N TYR A 139 -1.34 -1.75 15.95
CA TYR A 139 -0.10 -1.51 15.22
C TYR A 139 0.61 -0.27 15.79
N ALA A 140 1.25 -0.42 16.96
CA ALA A 140 1.78 0.71 17.72
C ALA A 140 2.95 1.45 17.02
N ASP A 141 3.73 0.74 16.21
CA ASP A 141 4.98 1.25 15.63
C ASP A 141 4.82 1.83 14.22
N GLU A 142 3.71 1.55 13.53
CA GLU A 142 3.47 2.01 12.17
C GLU A 142 2.09 2.68 12.01
N GLY A 143 2.04 3.72 11.21
CA GLY A 143 0.78 4.25 10.70
C GLY A 143 0.21 3.27 9.70
N VAL A 144 -1.04 2.86 9.87
CA VAL A 144 -1.73 1.96 8.94
C VAL A 144 -2.94 2.66 8.33
N LEU A 145 -3.07 2.60 7.02
CA LEU A 145 -4.23 3.04 6.24
C LEU A 145 -4.74 1.87 5.39
N VAL A 146 -6.04 1.60 5.43
CA VAL A 146 -6.68 0.57 4.60
C VAL A 146 -7.95 1.09 3.96
N PHE A 147 -8.14 0.75 2.69
CA PHE A 147 -9.35 1.09 1.94
C PHE A 147 -9.62 0.03 0.88
N GLU A 148 -10.87 -0.05 0.45
CA GLU A 148 -11.25 -0.94 -0.64
C GLU A 148 -10.83 -0.34 -1.99
N ALA A 149 -10.27 -1.15 -2.88
CA ALA A 149 -9.92 -0.71 -4.23
C ALA A 149 -11.16 -0.18 -4.97
N GLY A 150 -10.99 0.86 -5.78
CA GLY A 150 -12.10 1.54 -6.46
C GLY A 150 -12.97 2.42 -5.55
N ALA A 151 -12.81 2.38 -4.22
CA ALA A 151 -13.42 3.35 -3.33
C ALA A 151 -12.73 4.73 -3.46
N GLN A 152 -13.40 5.79 -2.97
CA GLN A 152 -12.92 7.18 -3.05
C GLN A 152 -11.43 7.35 -2.69
N ASN A 153 -10.79 8.28 -3.39
CA ASN A 153 -9.34 8.47 -3.48
C ASN A 153 -8.64 8.49 -2.08
N PRO A 154 -7.66 7.61 -1.81
CA PRO A 154 -6.89 7.63 -0.56
C PRO A 154 -5.94 8.83 -0.47
N VAL A 155 -5.77 9.56 -1.58
CA VAL A 155 -5.11 10.85 -1.64
C VAL A 155 -6.24 11.86 -1.37
N PRO A 156 -6.32 12.49 -0.18
CA PRO A 156 -7.15 13.68 0.00
C PRO A 156 -6.74 14.73 -1.05
N GLN A 157 -7.37 15.90 -1.08
CA GLN A 157 -6.93 17.06 -1.88
C GLN A 157 -5.53 17.60 -1.44
N LEU A 158 -4.58 16.72 -1.09
CA LEU A 158 -3.22 16.94 -0.59
C LEU A 158 -2.25 17.36 -1.68
N LEU A 159 -2.56 17.02 -2.93
CA LEU A 159 -1.73 17.29 -4.09
C LEU A 159 -2.59 18.16 -5.03
N HIS A 160 -2.74 19.43 -4.67
CA HIS A 160 -3.15 20.41 -5.67
C HIS A 160 -1.97 20.57 -6.63
N ALA A 161 -2.16 20.11 -7.87
CA ALA A 161 -1.32 20.48 -9.00
C ALA A 161 -1.50 21.98 -9.32
#